data_AF-A0A8C1Q354-F1
#
_entry.id   AF-A0A8C1Q354-F1
#
_cell.length_a   1.000
_cell.length_b   1.000
_cell.length_c   1.000
_cell.angle_alpha   90.00
_cell.angle_beta   90.00
_cell.angle_gamma   90.00
#
_symmetry.space_group_name_H-M   'P 1'
#
loop_
_entity.id
_entity.type
_entity.pdbx_description
1 polymer ?
#
loop_
_entity_poly.entity_id
_entity_poly.type
_entity_poly.pdbx_seq_one_letter_code
_entity_poly.pdbx_strand_id
1 'polypeptide(L)'
;MIFCEAALKPCVFVKSEEWTNTTQAHGQQVNKRLGVTCPSVASVEVLLQVTVVTSRVNIFESFPKNSWCESWGTLIVHISAVWSDISLKTTMNVQPSNPNNPIVFFDVTVGGQEVGRMKIELFADIVPKTAENFRQFCTGEFKKDGVPVGYKGCTFHRVIKDFMIQCGDFVNGDGTGICSIYRGPFADENFRMKHSGPGLLSMANSGPGTNGCQFFITCTKCDWLDGKHVVFGKVVDGLLVMRKIENVPTGPNNKPKLPIVVAQCGEM
;
A
#
# COMPACT_ATOMS: atom_id res chain seq x y z
N MET A 1 -19.06 -11.46 6.73
CA MET A 1 -18.57 -11.21 5.36
C MET A 1 -17.31 -10.34 5.49
N ILE A 2 -16.11 -10.92 5.37
CA ILE A 2 -14.90 -10.09 5.24
C ILE A 2 -14.94 -9.58 3.80
N PHE A 3 -15.29 -8.30 3.62
CA PHE A 3 -15.13 -7.64 2.34
C PHE A 3 -13.62 -7.51 2.08
N CYS A 4 -13.11 -8.35 1.19
CA CYS A 4 -11.81 -8.11 0.58
C CYS A 4 -12.06 -7.08 -0.54
N GLU A 5 -11.88 -5.80 -0.24
CA GLU A 5 -12.07 -4.69 -1.20
C GLU A 5 -11.18 -4.77 -2.45
N ALA A 6 -10.25 -5.74 -2.52
CA ALA A 6 -9.34 -5.92 -3.64
C ALA A 6 -9.96 -6.69 -4.84
N ALA A 7 -11.18 -7.22 -4.74
CA ALA A 7 -11.83 -7.91 -5.85
C ALA A 7 -13.26 -7.40 -6.07
N LEU A 8 -13.47 -6.69 -7.18
CA LEU A 8 -14.80 -6.43 -7.76
C LEU A 8 -15.45 -7.72 -8.34
N LYS A 9 -15.09 -8.91 -7.82
CA LYS A 9 -15.65 -10.22 -8.17
C LYS A 9 -15.67 -11.12 -6.93
N PRO A 10 -16.67 -12.01 -6.80
CA PRO A 10 -16.74 -12.95 -5.67
C PRO A 10 -15.51 -13.87 -5.68
N CYS A 11 -14.67 -13.79 -4.64
CA CYS A 11 -13.60 -14.74 -4.41
C CYS A 11 -14.20 -16.08 -3.98
N VAL A 12 -13.79 -17.16 -4.66
CA VAL A 12 -14.15 -18.53 -4.27
C VAL A 12 -13.18 -18.97 -3.18
N PHE A 13 -13.69 -19.19 -1.97
CA PHE A 13 -12.92 -19.82 -0.90
C PHE A 13 -12.72 -21.31 -1.25
N VAL A 14 -11.47 -21.75 -1.37
CA VAL A 14 -11.15 -23.17 -1.51
C VAL A 14 -10.33 -23.60 -0.30
N LYS A 15 -10.94 -24.49 0.49
CA LYS A 15 -10.50 -25.15 1.75
C LYS A 15 -10.73 -24.38 3.06
N SER A 16 -11.84 -24.72 3.72
CA SER A 16 -11.96 -24.71 5.18
C SER A 16 -11.38 -26.01 5.73
N GLU A 17 -10.35 -25.97 6.57
CA GLU A 17 -10.04 -27.11 7.45
C GLU A 17 -11.05 -27.14 8.59
N GLU A 18 -11.56 -28.34 8.90
CA GLU A 18 -12.55 -28.58 9.94
C GLU A 18 -12.08 -28.08 11.31
N TRP A 19 -12.99 -27.46 12.04
CA TRP A 19 -12.80 -27.06 13.43
C TRP A 19 -13.01 -28.29 14.33
N THR A 20 -11.94 -28.84 14.88
CA THR A 20 -12.08 -29.79 16.00
C THR A 20 -12.28 -29.02 17.30
N ASN A 21 -13.43 -29.22 17.94
CA ASN A 21 -13.79 -28.67 19.25
C ASN A 21 -12.65 -28.86 20.26
N THR A 22 -11.93 -27.77 20.54
CA THR A 22 -10.94 -27.74 21.62
C THR A 22 -11.18 -26.49 22.45
N THR A 23 -11.49 -26.70 23.72
CA THR A 23 -11.56 -25.65 24.73
C THR A 23 -10.17 -25.04 24.87
N GLN A 24 -10.02 -23.75 24.57
CA GLN A 24 -8.74 -23.05 24.70
C GLN A 24 -8.74 -22.09 25.89
N ALA A 25 -7.57 -21.95 26.51
CA ALA A 25 -7.41 -21.18 27.75
C ALA A 25 -7.35 -19.66 27.48
N HIS A 26 -7.74 -18.88 28.48
CA HIS A 26 -7.64 -17.42 28.45
C HIS A 26 -6.19 -16.97 28.23
N GLY A 27 -5.95 -16.06 27.28
CA GLY A 27 -4.62 -15.54 26.95
C GLY A 27 -3.84 -16.37 25.92
N GLN A 28 -4.42 -17.45 25.39
CA GLN A 28 -3.80 -18.25 24.35
C GLN A 28 -3.87 -17.53 22.99
N GLN A 29 -2.72 -17.41 22.33
CA GLN A 29 -2.63 -16.93 20.95
C GLN A 29 -2.83 -18.10 19.98
N VAL A 30 -3.79 -17.96 19.08
CA VAL A 30 -4.05 -18.94 18.02
C VAL A 30 -3.60 -18.34 16.71
N ASN A 31 -2.60 -18.96 16.10
CA ASN A 31 -2.16 -18.65 14.75
C ASN A 31 -2.73 -19.72 13.82
N LYS A 32 -3.64 -19.37 12.91
CA LYS A 32 -4.05 -20.27 11.83
C LYS A 32 -3.77 -19.64 10.48
N ARG A 33 -3.24 -20.46 9.57
CA ARG A 33 -3.02 -20.10 8.16
C ARG A 33 -4.28 -20.45 7.39
N LEU A 34 -4.87 -19.47 6.73
CA LEU A 34 -5.92 -19.69 5.75
C LEU A 34 -5.33 -19.47 4.36
N GLY A 35 -5.36 -20.51 3.53
CA GLY A 35 -5.00 -20.40 2.12
C GLY A 35 -6.15 -19.78 1.35
N VAL A 36 -5.95 -18.61 0.75
CA VAL A 36 -6.89 -17.99 -0.16
C VAL A 36 -6.31 -18.10 -1.57
N THR A 37 -7.00 -18.86 -2.42
CA THR A 37 -6.64 -18.96 -3.85
C THR A 37 -7.54 -18.03 -4.65
N CYS A 38 -6.94 -17.04 -5.30
CA CYS A 38 -7.63 -16.16 -6.23
C CYS A 38 -7.22 -16.55 -7.66
N PRO A 39 -8.14 -16.69 -8.63
CA PRO A 39 -7.78 -17.08 -9.99
C PRO A 39 -6.86 -16.09 -10.73
N SER A 40 -6.74 -14.85 -10.22
CA SER A 40 -5.96 -13.78 -10.85
C SER A 40 -4.72 -13.32 -10.05
N VAL A 41 -4.42 -13.94 -8.92
CA VAL A 41 -3.27 -13.59 -8.06
C VAL A 41 -2.65 -14.88 -7.53
N ALA A 42 -1.32 -14.97 -7.53
CA ALA A 42 -0.61 -16.09 -6.90
C ALA A 42 -1.13 -16.31 -5.46
N SER A 43 -1.20 -17.57 -5.05
CA SER A 43 -1.75 -18.03 -3.75
C SER A 43 -1.42 -17.09 -2.60
N VAL A 44 -2.44 -16.62 -1.89
CA VAL A 44 -2.30 -15.70 -0.74
C VAL A 44 -2.45 -16.50 0.54
N GLU A 45 -1.41 -16.54 1.38
CA GLU A 45 -1.53 -17.03 2.75
C GLU A 45 -2.01 -15.88 3.66
N VAL A 46 -3.17 -16.07 4.31
CA VAL A 46 -3.68 -15.15 5.32
C VAL A 46 -3.40 -15.74 6.70
N LEU A 47 -2.61 -15.04 7.51
CA LEU A 47 -2.36 -15.43 8.90
C LEU A 47 -3.38 -14.74 9.80
N LEU A 48 -4.34 -15.51 10.33
CA LEU A 48 -5.26 -15.00 11.35
C LEU A 48 -4.63 -15.20 12.73
N GLN A 49 -4.41 -14.08 13.42
CA GLN A 49 -4.05 -14.04 14.82
C GLN A 49 -5.29 -13.75 15.65
N VAL A 50 -5.74 -14.75 16.41
CA VAL A 50 -6.87 -14.60 17.35
C VAL A 50 -6.32 -14.73 18.76
N THR A 51 -6.47 -13.68 19.56
CA THR A 51 -6.19 -13.71 20.99
C THR A 51 -7.49 -14.02 21.73
N VAL A 52 -7.53 -15.12 22.48
CA VAL A 52 -8.72 -15.53 23.23
C VAL A 52 -8.83 -14.70 24.52
N VAL A 53 -9.76 -13.74 24.54
CA VAL A 53 -9.94 -12.79 25.66
C VAL A 53 -10.98 -13.26 26.70
N THR A 54 -11.74 -14.33 26.44
CA THR A 54 -12.64 -14.94 27.44
C THR A 54 -12.73 -16.46 27.30
N SER A 55 -13.12 -17.15 28.37
CA SER A 55 -12.93 -18.59 28.59
C SER A 55 -13.82 -19.54 27.77
N ARG A 56 -14.63 -19.05 26.81
CA ARG A 56 -15.36 -19.90 25.85
C ARG A 56 -15.57 -19.18 24.53
N VAL A 57 -15.00 -19.74 23.47
CA VAL A 57 -15.31 -19.37 22.08
C VAL A 57 -15.99 -20.59 21.44
N ASN A 58 -17.29 -20.48 21.15
CA ASN A 58 -18.01 -21.47 20.35
C ASN A 58 -18.14 -20.92 18.94
N ILE A 59 -17.56 -21.61 17.96
CA ILE A 59 -17.66 -21.25 16.54
C ILE A 59 -18.53 -22.31 15.88
N PHE A 60 -19.69 -21.90 15.41
CA PHE A 60 -20.60 -22.73 14.63
C PHE A 60 -20.57 -22.26 13.18
N GLU A 61 -20.30 -23.17 12.25
CA GLU A 61 -20.72 -23.02 10.85
C GLU A 61 -21.35 -24.34 10.37
N SER A 62 -22.56 -24.25 9.82
CA SER A 62 -23.20 -25.29 9.02
C SER A 62 -23.48 -24.69 7.65
N PHE A 63 -22.89 -25.23 6.58
CA PHE A 63 -23.26 -24.92 5.20
C PHE A 63 -23.99 -26.10 4.56
N PRO A 64 -25.16 -25.91 3.93
CA PRO A 64 -25.66 -26.87 2.94
C PRO A 64 -24.90 -26.69 1.62
N LYS A 65 -24.61 -27.81 0.96
CA LYS A 65 -23.99 -27.87 -0.36
C LYS A 65 -24.96 -27.42 -1.46
N ASN A 66 -24.47 -26.52 -2.32
CA ASN A 66 -24.82 -26.31 -3.73
C ASN A 66 -26.21 -25.74 -4.04
N SER A 67 -26.25 -24.55 -4.67
CA SER A 67 -26.97 -24.25 -5.93
C SER A 67 -27.15 -22.73 -6.13
N TRP A 68 -26.98 -22.28 -7.36
CA TRP A 68 -27.21 -20.91 -7.84
C TRP A 68 -28.68 -20.50 -7.72
N CYS A 69 -28.99 -19.30 -7.24
CA CYS A 69 -29.95 -18.35 -7.85
C CYS A 69 -30.10 -17.05 -7.04
N GLU A 70 -30.14 -15.96 -7.79
CA GLU A 70 -30.80 -14.65 -7.63
C GLU A 70 -31.62 -14.32 -6.38
N SER A 71 -31.56 -13.04 -6.03
CA SER A 71 -32.44 -12.29 -5.12
C SER A 71 -31.96 -12.11 -3.67
N TRP A 72 -32.31 -10.94 -3.14
CA TRP A 72 -31.77 -10.29 -1.96
C TRP A 72 -32.07 -11.07 -0.68
N GLY A 73 -31.07 -11.18 0.20
CA GLY A 73 -31.21 -11.78 1.52
C GLY A 73 -30.02 -11.45 2.42
N THR A 74 -30.07 -10.28 3.05
CA THR A 74 -29.11 -9.87 4.09
C THR A 74 -29.22 -10.82 5.28
N LEU A 75 -28.25 -11.72 5.47
CA LEU A 75 -28.10 -12.48 6.71
C LEU A 75 -27.09 -11.76 7.60
N ILE A 76 -27.61 -10.93 8.51
CA ILE A 76 -26.83 -10.30 9.58
C ILE A 76 -26.53 -11.37 10.63
N VAL A 77 -25.28 -11.82 10.68
CA VAL A 77 -24.79 -12.59 11.83
C VAL A 77 -24.58 -11.60 12.98
N HIS A 78 -25.48 -11.61 13.96
CA HIS A 78 -25.31 -10.90 15.22
C HIS A 78 -24.16 -11.54 16.01
N ILE A 79 -22.95 -11.02 15.82
CA ILE A 79 -21.85 -11.24 16.75
C ILE A 79 -22.07 -10.25 17.89
N SER A 80 -22.70 -10.69 18.98
CA SER A 80 -22.72 -9.93 20.23
C SER A 80 -21.35 -10.06 20.90
N ALA A 81 -20.38 -9.30 20.41
CA ALA A 81 -19.11 -9.05 21.07
C ALA A 81 -18.97 -7.54 21.28
N VAL A 82 -18.55 -7.14 22.48
CA VAL A 82 -18.37 -5.75 22.90
C VAL A 82 -17.46 -5.03 21.90
N TRP A 83 -18.00 -3.97 21.29
CA TRP A 83 -17.44 -3.22 20.16
C TRP A 83 -16.26 -2.30 20.51
N SER A 84 -15.40 -2.64 21.48
CA SER A 84 -14.29 -1.75 21.82
C SER A 84 -12.93 -2.13 21.23
N ASP A 85 -12.55 -3.41 21.06
CA ASP A 85 -11.13 -3.69 20.75
C ASP A 85 -10.89 -4.93 19.87
N ILE A 86 -11.42 -4.95 18.65
CA ILE A 86 -10.99 -5.89 17.61
C ILE A 86 -10.25 -5.11 16.51
N SER A 87 -8.93 -5.00 16.66
CA SER A 87 -8.06 -4.48 15.60
C SER A 87 -7.71 -5.61 14.62
N LEU A 88 -8.47 -5.74 13.54
CA LEU A 88 -8.14 -6.62 12.41
C LEU A 88 -6.92 -6.06 11.67
N LYS A 89 -5.71 -6.48 12.05
CA LYS A 89 -4.50 -6.24 11.25
C LYS A 89 -4.45 -7.27 10.11
N THR A 90 -5.15 -7.00 9.02
CA THR A 90 -4.92 -7.73 7.76
C THR A 90 -3.64 -7.17 7.14
N THR A 91 -2.48 -7.73 7.50
CA THR A 91 -1.22 -7.40 6.85
C THR A 91 -1.16 -8.19 5.54
N MET A 92 -1.57 -7.57 4.43
CA MET A 92 -1.27 -8.13 3.11
C MET A 92 0.23 -8.02 2.90
N ASN A 93 0.96 -9.08 3.23
CA ASN A 93 2.41 -9.15 3.04
C ASN A 93 2.65 -9.56 1.58
N VAL A 94 2.57 -8.59 0.67
CA VAL A 94 2.85 -8.83 -0.75
C VAL A 94 4.33 -9.14 -0.85
N GLN A 95 4.67 -10.39 -1.16
CA GLN A 95 6.07 -10.77 -1.32
C GLN A 95 6.72 -9.91 -2.43
N PRO A 96 7.97 -9.48 -2.23
CA PRO A 96 8.68 -8.74 -3.26
C PRO A 96 8.74 -9.57 -4.54
N SER A 97 8.53 -8.91 -5.69
CA SER A 97 8.53 -9.58 -7.00
C SER A 97 9.88 -10.21 -7.32
N ASN A 98 10.96 -9.55 -6.87
CA ASN A 98 12.33 -10.01 -7.04
C ASN A 98 13.08 -9.87 -5.72
N PRO A 99 13.73 -10.93 -5.20
CA PRO A 99 14.49 -10.86 -3.95
C PRO A 99 15.67 -9.87 -3.98
N ASN A 100 16.19 -9.56 -5.16
CA ASN A 100 17.34 -8.65 -5.32
C ASN A 100 16.93 -7.17 -5.43
N ASN A 101 15.63 -6.87 -5.47
CA ASN A 101 15.15 -5.50 -5.59
C ASN A 101 15.29 -4.75 -4.25
N PRO A 102 15.79 -3.50 -4.27
CA PRO A 102 15.86 -2.67 -3.07
C PRO A 102 14.49 -2.44 -2.45
N ILE A 103 14.40 -2.53 -1.14
CA ILE A 103 13.19 -2.20 -0.38
C ILE A 103 13.46 -0.95 0.44
N VAL A 104 12.66 0.07 0.22
CA VAL A 104 12.70 1.33 0.97
C VAL A 104 11.46 1.49 1.82
N PHE A 105 11.53 2.35 2.83
CA PHE A 105 10.40 2.61 3.71
C PHE A 105 10.13 4.09 3.91
N PHE A 106 8.86 4.41 4.16
CA PHE A 106 8.38 5.72 4.59
C PHE A 106 7.56 5.61 5.86
N ASP A 107 7.98 6.30 6.92
CA ASP A 107 7.16 6.56 8.09
C ASP A 107 6.39 7.86 7.85
N VAL A 108 5.07 7.76 7.80
CA VAL A 108 4.21 8.90 7.46
C VAL A 108 3.51 9.43 8.70
N THR A 109 3.42 10.76 8.80
CA THR A 109 2.57 11.46 9.75
C THR A 109 1.47 12.25 9.04
N VAL A 110 0.29 12.34 9.65
CA VAL A 110 -0.83 13.16 9.19
C VAL A 110 -1.21 14.11 10.33
N GLY A 111 -1.12 15.42 10.09
CA GLY A 111 -1.40 16.42 11.14
C GLY A 111 -0.48 16.28 12.36
N GLY A 112 0.74 15.74 12.18
CA GLY A 112 1.69 15.48 13.26
C GLY A 112 1.52 14.14 13.99
N GLN A 113 0.49 13.34 13.66
CA GLN A 113 0.30 12.01 14.23
C GLN A 113 0.84 10.93 13.31
N GLU A 114 1.58 9.96 13.85
CA GLU A 114 2.09 8.81 13.08
C GLU A 114 0.94 7.90 12.61
N VAL A 115 0.84 7.70 11.29
CA VAL A 115 -0.22 6.86 10.70
C VAL A 115 0.25 5.46 10.36
N GLY A 116 1.57 5.27 10.21
CA GLY A 116 2.24 3.99 10.00
C GLY A 116 3.39 4.05 9.01
N ARG A 117 4.01 2.88 8.80
CA ARG A 117 5.10 2.66 7.85
C ARG A 117 4.57 2.08 6.54
N MET A 118 5.02 2.61 5.40
CA MET A 118 4.89 2.00 4.08
C MET A 118 6.23 1.39 3.69
N LYS A 119 6.21 0.15 3.20
CA LYS A 119 7.38 -0.48 2.57
C LYS A 119 7.15 -0.58 1.09
N ILE A 120 8.17 -0.23 0.33
CA ILE A 120 8.11 -0.05 -1.11
C ILE A 120 9.25 -0.86 -1.73
N GLU A 121 8.92 -1.76 -2.63
CA GLU A 121 9.89 -2.41 -3.51
C GLU A 121 10.16 -1.50 -4.71
N LEU A 122 11.45 -1.32 -5.03
CA LEU A 122 11.90 -0.60 -6.23
C LEU A 122 12.31 -1.60 -7.30
N PHE A 123 11.79 -1.45 -8.52
CA PHE A 123 12.07 -2.33 -9.65
C PHE A 123 13.43 -2.04 -10.29
N ALA A 124 14.51 -2.22 -9.54
CA ALA A 124 15.88 -2.00 -10.01
C ALA A 124 16.28 -2.95 -11.15
N ASP A 125 15.63 -4.10 -11.26
CA ASP A 125 15.76 -5.05 -12.36
C ASP A 125 15.18 -4.55 -13.70
N ILE A 126 14.18 -3.66 -13.67
CA ILE A 126 13.52 -3.13 -14.86
C ILE A 126 13.95 -1.69 -15.16
N VAL A 127 14.04 -0.85 -14.13
CA VAL A 127 14.37 0.59 -14.20
C VAL A 127 15.46 0.96 -13.20
N PRO A 128 16.70 0.46 -13.40
CA PRO A 128 17.79 0.67 -12.45
C PRO A 128 18.10 2.15 -12.21
N LYS A 129 18.01 3.02 -13.22
CA LYS A 129 18.31 4.45 -13.04
C LYS A 129 17.24 5.15 -12.22
N THR A 130 15.98 4.89 -12.53
CA THR A 130 14.85 5.48 -11.79
C THR A 130 14.82 4.97 -10.35
N ALA A 131 15.04 3.66 -10.16
CA ALA A 131 15.09 3.04 -8.84
C ALA A 131 16.24 3.61 -7.99
N GLU A 132 17.45 3.75 -8.54
CA GLU A 132 18.60 4.28 -7.80
C GLU A 132 18.41 5.75 -7.42
N ASN A 133 17.84 6.57 -8.31
CA ASN A 133 17.46 7.95 -8.00
C ASN A 133 16.53 8.02 -6.79
N PHE A 134 15.50 7.18 -6.75
CA PHE A 134 14.56 7.14 -5.63
C PHE A 134 15.20 6.62 -4.34
N ARG A 135 16.00 5.56 -4.43
CA ARG A 135 16.70 4.94 -3.29
C ARG A 135 17.61 5.94 -2.61
N GLN A 136 18.44 6.67 -3.35
CA GLN A 136 19.35 7.68 -2.78
C GLN A 136 18.62 8.83 -2.09
N PHE A 137 17.45 9.25 -2.59
CA PHE A 137 16.62 10.24 -1.91
C PHE A 137 15.91 9.67 -0.67
N CYS A 138 15.70 8.36 -0.59
CA CYS A 138 15.22 7.72 0.63
C CYS A 138 16.32 7.65 1.71
N THR A 139 17.55 7.30 1.34
CA THR A 139 18.67 7.16 2.28
C THR A 139 19.34 8.49 2.63
N GLY A 140 19.22 9.51 1.77
CA GLY A 140 19.91 10.79 1.94
C GLY A 140 21.40 10.73 1.61
N GLU A 141 21.83 9.70 0.85
CA GLU A 141 23.21 9.58 0.37
C GLU A 141 23.59 10.71 -0.59
N PHE A 142 22.63 11.18 -1.39
CA PHE A 142 22.84 12.29 -2.29
C PHE A 142 22.91 13.62 -1.53
N LYS A 143 24.00 14.35 -1.74
CA LYS A 143 24.24 15.66 -1.12
C LYS A 143 24.23 16.75 -2.17
N LYS A 144 23.47 17.80 -1.92
CA LYS A 144 23.49 19.04 -2.69
C LYS A 144 24.16 20.12 -1.84
N ASP A 145 25.24 20.71 -2.35
CA ASP A 145 26.03 21.72 -1.65
C ASP A 145 26.51 21.28 -0.24
N GLY A 146 26.84 19.99 -0.11
CA GLY A 146 27.30 19.38 1.15
C GLY A 146 26.18 18.97 2.11
N VAL A 147 24.93 19.34 1.83
CA VAL A 147 23.76 19.01 2.66
C VAL A 147 23.05 17.78 2.07
N PRO A 148 22.75 16.75 2.88
CA PRO A 148 21.96 15.61 2.42
C PRO A 148 20.55 16.07 2.05
N VAL A 149 20.11 15.72 0.84
CA VAL A 149 18.77 16.03 0.36
C VAL A 149 18.02 14.73 0.07
N GLY A 150 16.72 14.73 0.30
CA GLY A 150 15.92 13.52 0.16
C GLY A 150 14.48 13.71 0.58
N TYR A 151 13.76 12.61 0.75
CA TYR A 151 12.33 12.60 1.05
C TYR A 151 12.00 12.83 2.52
N LYS A 152 12.99 12.81 3.41
CA LYS A 152 12.78 13.09 4.83
C LYS A 152 12.27 14.52 5.02
N GLY A 153 11.12 14.66 5.67
CA GLY A 153 10.43 15.93 5.87
C GLY A 153 9.64 16.44 4.65
N CYS A 154 9.65 15.71 3.53
CA CYS A 154 8.85 16.06 2.36
C CYS A 154 7.36 15.82 2.61
N THR A 155 6.51 16.60 1.95
CA THR A 155 5.06 16.54 2.13
C THR A 155 4.34 16.03 0.88
N PHE A 156 3.22 15.34 1.11
CA PHE A 156 2.29 15.00 0.03
C PHE A 156 1.49 16.26 -0.30
N HIS A 157 1.93 17.00 -1.32
CA HIS A 157 1.34 18.29 -1.67
C HIS A 157 0.03 18.17 -2.47
N ARG A 158 -0.26 16.99 -3.03
CA ARG A 158 -1.48 16.72 -3.81
C ARG A 158 -2.00 15.31 -3.58
N VAL A 159 -3.27 15.21 -3.19
CA VAL A 159 -3.96 13.95 -2.87
C VAL A 159 -5.29 13.93 -3.61
N ILE A 160 -5.45 13.03 -4.58
CA ILE A 160 -6.71 12.87 -5.32
C ILE A 160 -7.26 11.49 -5.01
N LYS A 161 -8.36 11.46 -4.25
CA LYS A 161 -9.08 10.24 -3.91
C LYS A 161 -9.50 9.50 -5.18
N ASP A 162 -9.39 8.18 -5.16
CA ASP A 162 -9.67 7.27 -6.28
C ASP A 162 -8.78 7.53 -7.51
N PHE A 163 -7.64 8.20 -7.34
CA PHE A 163 -6.68 8.42 -8.40
C PHE A 163 -5.23 8.19 -7.94
N MET A 164 -4.65 9.15 -7.22
CA MET A 164 -3.24 9.10 -6.83
C MET A 164 -2.89 10.08 -5.70
N ILE A 165 -1.78 9.80 -5.02
CA ILE A 165 -1.15 10.66 -4.03
C ILE A 165 0.26 11.04 -4.50
N GLN A 166 0.54 12.34 -4.59
CA GLN A 166 1.80 12.88 -5.13
C GLN A 166 2.66 13.47 -4.02
N CYS A 167 3.96 13.17 -4.07
CA CYS A 167 4.97 13.56 -3.09
C CYS A 167 6.33 13.76 -3.77
N GLY A 168 7.37 14.00 -2.98
CA GLY A 168 8.76 14.00 -3.43
C GLY A 168 9.30 15.37 -3.85
N ASP A 169 8.49 16.43 -3.78
CA ASP A 169 8.99 17.80 -3.91
C ASP A 169 9.62 18.27 -2.59
N PHE A 170 10.90 17.95 -2.40
CA PHE A 170 11.71 18.47 -1.29
C PHE A 170 12.40 19.80 -1.63
N VAL A 171 12.21 20.33 -2.83
CA VAL A 171 12.85 21.58 -3.28
C VAL A 171 11.97 22.78 -2.93
N ASN A 172 10.72 22.75 -3.37
CA ASN A 172 9.75 23.83 -3.20
C ASN A 172 8.52 23.38 -2.39
N GLY A 173 8.20 22.08 -2.36
CA GLY A 173 7.07 21.54 -1.62
C GLY A 173 5.69 21.87 -2.21
N ASP A 174 5.63 22.31 -3.47
CA ASP A 174 4.41 22.76 -4.14
C ASP A 174 4.13 22.05 -5.48
N GLY A 175 5.03 21.17 -5.91
CA GLY A 175 4.95 20.43 -7.17
C GLY A 175 5.76 21.07 -8.30
N THR A 176 6.48 22.17 -8.06
CA THR A 176 7.34 22.81 -9.07
C THR A 176 8.80 22.37 -8.97
N GLY A 177 9.20 21.76 -7.86
CA GLY A 177 10.57 21.34 -7.64
C GLY A 177 11.02 20.19 -8.54
N ILE A 178 12.18 20.32 -9.17
CA ILE A 178 12.82 19.28 -9.98
C ILE A 178 14.25 19.08 -9.49
N CYS A 179 14.57 17.87 -9.06
CA CYS A 179 15.92 17.47 -8.69
C CYS A 179 16.10 15.98 -8.98
N SER A 180 17.26 15.55 -9.42
CA SER A 180 17.63 14.15 -9.52
C SER A 180 19.09 13.98 -9.13
N ILE A 181 19.49 12.75 -8.81
CA ILE A 181 20.89 12.41 -8.56
C ILE A 181 21.78 12.64 -9.80
N TYR A 182 21.16 12.70 -10.98
CA TYR A 182 21.80 12.91 -12.28
C TYR A 182 21.97 14.38 -12.66
N ARG A 183 21.73 15.32 -11.73
CA ARG A 183 21.86 16.78 -11.90
C ARG A 183 20.89 17.36 -12.95
N GLY A 184 19.62 17.42 -12.59
CA GLY A 184 18.55 18.05 -13.39
C GLY A 184 17.42 17.06 -13.70
N PRO A 185 16.55 17.35 -14.68
CA PRO A 185 15.61 16.36 -15.19
C PRO A 185 16.34 15.22 -15.92
N PHE A 186 15.79 14.01 -15.88
CA PHE A 186 16.33 12.85 -16.60
C PHE A 186 15.28 12.16 -17.48
N ALA A 187 15.76 11.44 -18.50
CA ALA A 187 14.95 10.77 -19.51
C ALA A 187 14.06 9.66 -18.94
N ASP A 188 12.95 9.34 -19.62
CA ASP A 188 12.13 8.18 -19.31
C ASP A 188 12.89 6.90 -19.64
N GLU A 189 13.16 6.06 -18.62
CA GLU A 189 14.01 4.88 -18.80
C GLU A 189 13.32 3.79 -19.63
N ASN A 190 12.08 3.44 -19.29
CA ASN A 190 11.19 2.64 -20.12
C ASN A 190 9.74 2.70 -19.59
N PHE A 191 8.80 2.21 -20.40
CA PHE A 191 7.37 2.09 -20.05
C PHE A 191 6.90 0.63 -20.05
N ARG A 192 7.75 -0.31 -19.61
CA ARG A 192 7.41 -1.75 -19.60
C ARG A 192 6.30 -2.06 -18.60
N MET A 193 6.35 -1.41 -17.45
CA MET A 193 5.39 -1.58 -16.37
C MET A 193 4.17 -0.66 -16.59
N LYS A 194 2.97 -1.23 -16.40
CA LYS A 194 1.68 -0.55 -16.57
C LYS A 194 1.08 -0.18 -15.23
N HIS A 195 0.25 0.86 -15.20
CA HIS A 195 -0.50 1.31 -14.02
C HIS A 195 -1.73 0.43 -13.78
N SER A 196 -1.49 -0.87 -13.65
CA SER A 196 -2.50 -1.94 -13.65
C SER A 196 -3.33 -2.05 -12.37
N GLY A 197 -2.93 -1.40 -11.28
CA GLY A 197 -3.63 -1.47 -10.01
C GLY A 197 -3.10 -0.47 -8.97
N PRO A 198 -3.69 -0.45 -7.77
CA PRO A 198 -3.31 0.44 -6.69
C PRO A 198 -1.96 0.04 -6.06
N GLY A 199 -1.29 1.00 -5.45
CA GLY A 199 -0.03 0.81 -4.74
C GLY A 199 1.20 0.81 -5.65
N LEU A 200 1.08 1.12 -6.94
CA LEU A 200 2.23 1.28 -7.84
C LEU A 200 2.84 2.68 -7.69
N LEU A 201 4.17 2.73 -7.61
CA LEU A 201 4.95 3.97 -7.63
C LEU A 201 5.32 4.34 -9.06
N SER A 202 5.12 5.61 -9.40
CA SER A 202 5.40 6.13 -10.73
C SER A 202 5.94 7.56 -10.68
N MET A 203 6.80 7.91 -11.64
CA MET A 203 7.47 9.21 -11.69
C MET A 203 6.49 10.31 -12.11
N ALA A 204 6.44 11.39 -11.33
CA ALA A 204 5.74 12.60 -11.77
C ALA A 204 6.66 13.38 -12.71
N ASN A 205 6.12 13.80 -13.85
CA ASN A 205 6.83 14.57 -14.87
C ASN A 205 5.90 15.64 -15.46
N SER A 206 6.49 16.60 -16.18
CA SER A 206 5.82 17.71 -16.85
C SER A 206 5.93 17.59 -18.39
N GLY A 207 6.17 16.37 -18.87
CA GLY A 207 6.41 16.06 -20.28
C GLY A 207 7.44 14.94 -20.45
N PRO A 208 7.67 14.50 -21.71
CA PRO A 208 8.65 13.46 -22.01
C PRO A 208 10.06 13.84 -21.54
N GLY A 209 10.71 12.95 -20.81
CA GLY A 209 12.08 13.09 -20.33
C GLY A 209 12.31 14.15 -19.26
N THR A 210 11.29 14.51 -18.49
CA THR A 210 11.41 15.48 -17.39
C THR A 210 11.26 14.83 -16.01
N ASN A 211 11.78 13.62 -15.82
CA ASN A 211 11.73 12.96 -14.52
C ASN A 211 12.64 13.67 -13.53
N GLY A 212 12.21 13.78 -12.27
CA GLY A 212 12.95 14.48 -11.22
C GLY A 212 12.92 13.73 -9.90
N CYS A 213 12.48 14.42 -8.85
CA CYS A 213 12.37 13.86 -7.49
C CYS A 213 10.93 13.52 -7.14
N GLN A 214 9.97 14.12 -7.84
CA GLN A 214 8.56 13.94 -7.58
C GLN A 214 8.08 12.58 -8.07
N PHE A 215 7.20 11.97 -7.30
CA PHE A 215 6.59 10.69 -7.58
C PHE A 215 5.15 10.70 -7.13
N PHE A 216 4.36 9.75 -7.64
CA PHE A 216 3.03 9.48 -7.14
C PHE A 216 2.82 8.00 -6.89
N ILE A 217 1.94 7.71 -5.94
CA ILE A 217 1.45 6.36 -5.67
C ILE A 217 0.02 6.30 -6.19
N THR A 218 -0.26 5.30 -7.01
CA THR A 218 -1.58 5.05 -7.58
C THR A 218 -2.55 4.51 -6.53
N CYS A 219 -3.77 5.03 -6.47
CA CYS A 219 -4.83 4.54 -5.60
C CYS A 219 -5.88 3.69 -6.35
N THR A 220 -5.86 3.74 -7.68
CA THR A 220 -6.66 2.93 -8.59
C THR A 220 -5.83 2.54 -9.82
N LYS A 221 -6.44 1.77 -10.73
CA LYS A 221 -5.88 1.47 -12.05
C LYS A 221 -5.94 2.72 -12.95
N CYS A 222 -4.80 3.12 -13.51
CA CYS A 222 -4.66 4.37 -14.26
C CYS A 222 -4.08 4.14 -15.66
N ASP A 223 -4.78 3.37 -16.50
CA ASP A 223 -4.28 2.95 -17.83
C ASP A 223 -3.90 4.13 -18.75
N TRP A 224 -4.50 5.30 -18.58
CA TRP A 224 -4.22 6.50 -19.39
C TRP A 224 -2.87 7.16 -19.11
N LEU A 225 -2.18 6.73 -18.04
CA LEU A 225 -0.83 7.16 -17.67
C LEU A 225 0.25 6.26 -18.28
N ASP A 226 -0.14 5.11 -18.85
CA ASP A 226 0.78 4.18 -19.51
C ASP A 226 1.46 4.87 -20.71
N GLY A 227 2.78 4.69 -20.82
CA GLY A 227 3.59 5.34 -21.86
C GLY A 227 3.91 6.82 -21.61
N LYS A 228 3.41 7.41 -20.52
CA LYS A 228 3.69 8.80 -20.13
C LYS A 228 4.49 8.90 -18.84
N HIS A 229 4.24 8.01 -17.89
CA HIS A 229 4.90 7.98 -16.59
C HIS A 229 5.60 6.64 -16.37
N VAL A 230 6.85 6.69 -15.91
CA VAL A 230 7.66 5.51 -15.63
C VAL A 230 7.25 4.91 -14.29
N VAL A 231 6.67 3.71 -14.32
CA VAL A 231 6.40 2.92 -13.11
C VAL A 231 7.69 2.25 -12.66
N PHE A 232 8.09 2.49 -11.41
CA PHE A 232 9.41 2.08 -10.89
C PHE A 232 9.37 1.34 -9.56
N GLY A 233 8.20 1.09 -8.99
CA GLY A 233 8.08 0.32 -7.77
C GLY A 233 6.65 0.00 -7.39
N LYS A 234 6.48 -0.70 -6.26
CA LYS A 234 5.18 -1.00 -5.66
C LYS A 234 5.25 -1.01 -4.14
N VAL A 235 4.14 -0.68 -3.50
CA VAL A 235 3.95 -0.83 -2.05
C VAL A 235 3.76 -2.31 -1.75
N VAL A 236 4.68 -2.89 -0.97
CA VAL A 236 4.64 -4.30 -0.55
C VAL A 236 3.99 -4.48 0.83
N ASP A 237 4.07 -3.45 1.68
CA ASP A 237 3.47 -3.42 3.01
C ASP A 237 3.02 -1.98 3.33
N GLY A 238 1.98 -1.83 4.13
CA GLY A 238 1.44 -0.51 4.49
C GLY A 238 0.46 0.09 3.46
N LEU A 239 -0.22 -0.74 2.65
CA LEU A 239 -1.29 -0.26 1.76
C LEU A 239 -2.42 0.45 2.52
N LEU A 240 -2.66 0.05 3.78
CA LEU A 240 -3.60 0.74 4.68
C LEU A 240 -3.16 2.19 4.97
N VAL A 241 -1.86 2.45 5.08
CA VAL A 241 -1.33 3.82 5.28
C VAL A 241 -1.59 4.67 4.04
N MET A 242 -1.36 4.12 2.85
CA MET A 242 -1.71 4.78 1.59
C MET A 242 -3.22 5.13 1.54
N ARG A 243 -4.11 4.20 1.92
CA ARG A 243 -5.57 4.47 1.99
C ARG A 243 -5.94 5.52 3.03
N LYS A 244 -5.23 5.59 4.17
CA LYS A 244 -5.44 6.66 5.15
C LYS A 244 -5.07 8.03 4.57
N ILE A 245 -3.93 8.12 3.87
CA ILE A 245 -3.46 9.35 3.19
C ILE A 245 -4.48 9.78 2.14
N GLU A 246 -4.97 8.84 1.33
CA GLU A 246 -5.95 9.09 0.27
C GLU A 246 -7.26 9.69 0.79
N ASN A 247 -7.71 9.29 1.98
CA ASN A 247 -8.96 9.76 2.58
C ASN A 247 -8.82 11.05 3.39
N VAL A 248 -7.64 11.69 3.40
CA VAL A 248 -7.45 12.98 4.10
C VAL A 248 -8.27 14.07 3.40
N PRO A 249 -8.99 14.92 4.15
CA PRO A 249 -9.72 16.05 3.58
C PRO A 249 -8.79 16.98 2.80
N THR A 250 -9.12 17.26 1.54
CA THR A 250 -8.38 18.17 0.67
C THR A 250 -9.10 19.50 0.47
N GLY A 251 -8.34 20.53 0.13
CA GLY A 251 -8.80 21.86 -0.23
C GLY A 251 -8.68 22.13 -1.73
N PRO A 252 -8.65 23.41 -2.15
CA PRO A 252 -8.41 23.79 -3.54
C PRO A 252 -7.15 23.11 -4.11
N ASN A 253 -7.16 22.78 -5.40
CA ASN A 253 -6.11 22.04 -6.11
C ASN A 253 -5.79 20.64 -5.54
N ASN A 254 -6.70 20.05 -4.75
CA ASN A 254 -6.51 18.76 -4.10
C ASN A 254 -5.32 18.75 -3.11
N LYS A 255 -4.98 19.91 -2.53
CA LYS A 255 -3.97 20.01 -1.48
C LYS A 255 -4.55 19.53 -0.14
N PRO A 256 -3.90 18.61 0.59
CA PRO A 256 -4.38 18.19 1.91
C PRO A 256 -4.54 19.36 2.89
N LYS A 257 -5.66 19.38 3.63
CA LYS A 257 -5.89 20.38 4.69
C LYS A 257 -5.00 20.12 5.91
N LEU A 258 -4.73 18.85 6.18
CA LEU A 258 -3.78 18.42 7.20
C LEU A 258 -2.44 18.11 6.52
N PRO A 259 -1.31 18.57 7.07
CA PRO A 259 0.00 18.27 6.50
C PRO A 259 0.26 16.76 6.60
N ILE A 260 0.59 16.15 5.47
CA ILE A 260 0.98 14.75 5.38
C ILE A 260 2.48 14.74 5.08
N VAL A 261 3.28 14.24 6.01
CA VAL A 261 4.73 14.38 5.98
C VAL A 261 5.39 13.01 6.04
N VAL A 262 6.43 12.80 5.24
CA VAL A 262 7.35 11.67 5.40
C VAL A 262 8.29 12.00 6.56
N ALA A 263 7.96 11.54 7.76
CA ALA A 263 8.71 11.85 8.97
C ALA A 263 10.09 11.19 8.98
N GLN A 264 10.17 9.96 8.50
CA GLN A 264 11.41 9.23 8.33
C GLN A 264 11.37 8.39 7.06
N CYS A 265 12.51 8.25 6.41
CA CYS A 265 12.68 7.37 5.26
C CYS A 265 14.06 6.71 5.27
N GLY A 266 14.19 5.63 4.52
CA GLY A 266 15.44 4.90 4.38
C GLY A 266 15.29 3.64 3.56
N GLU A 267 16.35 2.84 3.52
CA GLU A 267 16.39 1.50 2.94
C GLU A 267 16.32 0.45 4.07
N MET A 268 15.71 -0.70 3.78
CA MET A 268 15.47 -1.81 4.71
C MET A 268 16.59 -2.86 4.68
#